data_AF-A0A833G584-F1
#
_entry.id   AF-A0A833G584-F1
#
_cell.length_a   1.000
_cell.length_b   1.000
_cell.length_c   1.000
_cell.angle_alpha   90.00
_cell.angle_beta   90.00
_cell.angle_gamma   90.00
#
_symmetry.space_group_name_H-M   'P 1'
#
loop_
_entity.id
_entity.type
_entity.pdbx_description
1 polymer ?
#
loop_
_entity_poly.entity_id
_entity_poly.type
_entity_poly.pdbx_seq_one_letter_code
_entity_poly.pdbx_strand_id
1 'polypeptide(L)'
;MGAGASYGLLGALAAFPRRLARREVECQGGVLRRGLTRRTTHAVFGRRLLERLPDEAIAAHFDAAVAAGAVPLSENGFRRALGLLPGAAAGSLSRQALLDQSGLAPRSFDLLALFDAFEHDAEPFSFRDAVLAKSYARLAAAGAGWGAIARSAHRAGKVTSLTALALHAGEDDAIYRRHGEALTEIDGQHLLPLAADDDDADELFEAAEAAEAAGEPARAAALYARYLGREPTDAVAAFKEGTP
;
A
#
# COMPACT_ATOMS: atom_id res chain seq x y z
N MET A 1 22.87 -5.91 2.69
CA MET A 1 22.08 -5.58 1.47
C MET A 1 21.47 -4.21 1.73
N GLY A 2 21.76 -3.14 1.01
CA GLY A 2 22.69 -2.96 -0.10
C GLY A 2 23.13 -1.49 -0.18
N ALA A 3 24.42 -1.27 -0.45
CA ALA A 3 24.87 0.01 -0.99
C ALA A 3 24.21 0.19 -2.37
N GLY A 4 23.47 1.28 -2.58
CA GLY A 4 22.92 1.64 -3.90
C GLY A 4 21.49 1.19 -4.24
N ALA A 5 20.66 0.77 -3.27
CA ALA A 5 19.23 0.54 -3.55
C ALA A 5 18.49 1.86 -3.82
N SER A 6 17.65 1.90 -4.86
CA SER A 6 16.84 3.07 -5.23
C SER A 6 15.36 2.74 -5.10
N TYR A 7 14.72 3.30 -4.09
CA TYR A 7 13.30 3.11 -3.80
C TYR A 7 12.48 4.25 -4.42
N GLY A 8 11.40 3.91 -5.12
CA GLY A 8 10.37 4.85 -5.54
C GLY A 8 9.10 4.61 -4.74
N LEU A 9 8.65 5.61 -3.99
CA LEU A 9 7.46 5.52 -3.15
C LEU A 9 6.24 6.06 -3.90
N LEU A 10 5.21 5.22 -4.01
CA LEU A 10 3.89 5.56 -4.53
C LEU A 10 2.91 5.74 -3.37
N GLY A 11 2.33 6.93 -3.27
CA GLY A 11 1.44 7.33 -2.18
C GLY A 11 2.12 7.44 -0.81
N ALA A 12 1.34 7.75 0.22
CA ALA A 12 1.81 7.86 1.60
C ALA A 12 1.83 6.50 2.33
N LEU A 13 2.82 6.34 3.21
CA LEU A 13 2.95 5.20 4.12
C LEU A 13 1.97 5.36 5.29
N ALA A 14 1.40 4.26 5.77
CA ALA A 14 0.54 4.29 6.96
C ALA A 14 1.31 4.16 8.29
N ALA A 15 2.49 3.55 8.26
CA ALA A 15 3.24 3.15 9.45
C ALA A 15 4.17 4.24 10.00
N PHE A 16 4.67 5.14 9.15
CA PHE A 16 5.54 6.25 9.55
C PHE A 16 5.70 7.29 8.43
N PRO A 17 6.05 8.55 8.77
CA PRO A 17 6.28 9.61 7.78
C PRO A 17 7.39 9.28 6.78
N ARG A 18 7.21 9.73 5.53
CA ARG A 18 8.20 9.56 4.44
C ARG A 18 9.58 10.12 4.79
N ARG A 19 9.66 11.19 5.57
CA ARG A 19 10.95 11.78 5.98
C ARG A 19 11.80 10.80 6.81
N LEU A 20 11.17 10.04 7.71
CA LEU A 20 11.84 9.01 8.48
C LEU A 20 12.29 7.86 7.57
N ALA A 21 11.44 7.47 6.60
CA ALA A 21 11.80 6.49 5.58
C ALA A 21 13.04 6.91 4.78
N ARG A 22 13.06 8.17 4.31
CA ARG A 22 14.18 8.71 3.53
C ARG A 22 15.46 8.70 4.34
N ARG A 23 15.42 9.18 5.59
CA ARG A 23 16.58 9.20 6.48
C ARG A 23 17.15 7.80 6.67
N GLU A 24 16.30 6.81 6.92
CA GLU A 24 16.76 5.42 7.12
C GLU A 24 17.37 4.83 5.85
N VAL A 25 16.74 5.05 4.68
CA VAL A 25 17.27 4.65 3.38
C VAL A 25 18.64 5.28 3.11
N GLU A 26 18.81 6.57 3.40
CA GLU A 26 20.06 7.31 3.23
C GLU A 26 21.15 6.84 4.20
N CYS A 27 20.81 6.56 5.47
CA CYS A 27 21.71 5.97 6.45
C CYS A 27 22.30 4.63 5.97
N GLN A 28 21.53 3.87 5.18
CA GLN A 28 21.93 2.60 4.60
C GLN A 28 22.62 2.74 3.23
N GLY A 29 22.86 3.96 2.76
CA GLY A 29 23.51 4.25 1.48
C GLY A 29 22.62 4.05 0.25
N GLY A 30 21.29 4.06 0.44
CA GLY A 30 20.29 4.03 -0.63
C GLY A 30 19.74 5.42 -0.93
N VAL A 31 18.75 5.48 -1.84
CA VAL A 31 18.01 6.70 -2.17
C VAL A 31 16.52 6.41 -2.19
N LEU A 32 15.73 7.25 -1.52
CA LEU A 32 14.27 7.24 -1.60
C LEU A 32 13.78 8.41 -2.46
N ARG A 33 13.01 8.12 -3.50
CA ARG A 33 12.37 9.09 -4.38
C ARG A 33 10.86 9.01 -4.25
N ARG A 34 10.16 10.10 -4.56
CA ARG A 34 8.72 10.05 -4.77
C ARG A 34 8.45 9.58 -6.20
N GLY A 35 7.44 8.74 -6.35
CA GLY A 35 7.08 8.14 -7.62
C GLY A 35 8.13 7.16 -8.15
N LEU A 36 7.88 6.66 -9.35
CA LEU A 36 8.79 5.77 -10.05
C LEU A 36 9.67 6.56 -11.02
N THR A 37 10.95 6.22 -11.07
CA THR A 37 11.92 6.76 -12.02
C THR A 37 12.56 5.61 -12.80
N ARG A 38 13.25 5.91 -13.91
CA ARG A 38 14.00 4.90 -14.67
C ARG A 38 15.10 4.18 -13.87
N ARG A 39 15.50 4.72 -12.72
CA ARG A 39 16.52 4.12 -11.83
C ARG A 39 15.91 3.42 -10.63
N THR A 40 14.58 3.42 -10.50
CA THR A 40 13.89 2.77 -9.39
C THR A 40 14.07 1.27 -9.48
N THR A 41 14.73 0.68 -8.48
CA THR A 41 14.90 -0.77 -8.38
C THR A 41 13.78 -1.42 -7.60
N HIS A 42 13.19 -0.68 -6.63
CA HIS A 42 12.09 -1.15 -5.80
C HIS A 42 10.96 -0.12 -5.79
N ALA A 43 9.75 -0.54 -6.14
CA ALA A 43 8.55 0.28 -6.13
C ALA A 43 7.77 0.02 -4.84
N VAL A 44 7.81 0.95 -3.89
CA VAL A 44 7.10 0.83 -2.61
C VAL A 44 5.68 1.36 -2.78
N PHE A 45 4.68 0.54 -2.47
CA PHE A 45 3.28 0.94 -2.50
C PHE A 45 2.83 1.27 -1.08
N GLY A 46 2.62 2.56 -0.81
CA GLY A 46 2.12 3.03 0.47
C GLY A 46 0.65 2.65 0.65
N ARG A 47 0.28 2.21 1.85
CA ARG A 47 -1.08 1.71 2.12
C ARG A 47 -2.17 2.76 1.92
N ARG A 48 -1.86 4.05 2.11
CA ARG A 48 -2.84 5.14 1.90
C ARG A 48 -3.28 5.27 0.43
N LEU A 49 -2.60 4.62 -0.52
CA LEU A 49 -3.10 4.49 -1.89
C LEU A 49 -4.51 3.89 -1.95
N LEU A 50 -4.83 2.94 -1.07
CA LEU A 50 -6.15 2.27 -1.01
C LEU A 50 -7.31 3.23 -0.69
N GLU A 51 -7.00 4.39 -0.08
CA GLU A 51 -7.97 5.42 0.31
C GLU A 51 -8.10 6.51 -0.75
N ARG A 52 -7.09 6.67 -1.61
CA ARG A 52 -6.93 7.84 -2.48
C ARG A 52 -7.09 7.54 -3.96
N LEU A 53 -6.80 6.33 -4.40
CA LEU A 53 -6.88 5.93 -5.80
C LEU A 53 -7.90 4.79 -5.99
N PRO A 54 -8.60 4.76 -7.14
CA PRO A 54 -9.41 3.61 -7.50
C PRO A 54 -8.52 2.39 -7.76
N ASP A 55 -9.09 1.21 -7.54
CA ASP A 55 -8.41 -0.07 -7.64
C ASP A 55 -7.70 -0.25 -9.02
N GLU A 56 -8.30 0.24 -10.11
CA GLU A 56 -7.74 0.16 -11.46
C GLU A 56 -6.49 1.02 -11.64
N ALA A 57 -6.44 2.21 -11.03
CA ALA A 57 -5.28 3.10 -11.11
C ALA A 57 -4.09 2.52 -10.34
N ILE A 58 -4.37 1.92 -9.17
CA ILE A 58 -3.34 1.22 -8.40
C ILE A 58 -2.80 0.02 -9.19
N ALA A 59 -3.70 -0.76 -9.80
CA ALA A 59 -3.32 -1.90 -10.62
C ALA A 59 -2.49 -1.49 -11.85
N ALA A 60 -2.77 -0.31 -12.45
CA ALA A 60 -1.98 0.24 -13.54
C ALA A 60 -0.57 0.65 -13.09
N HIS A 61 -0.43 1.25 -11.89
CA HIS A 61 0.88 1.55 -11.31
C HIS A 61 1.69 0.28 -11.02
N PHE A 62 1.04 -0.77 -10.54
CA PHE A 62 1.65 -2.09 -10.34
C PHE A 62 2.19 -2.66 -11.67
N ASP A 63 1.35 -2.71 -12.70
CA ASP A 63 1.75 -3.21 -14.02
C ASP A 63 2.92 -2.41 -14.60
N ALA A 64 2.88 -1.08 -14.47
CA ALA A 64 3.94 -0.19 -14.93
C ALA A 64 5.27 -0.42 -14.19
N ALA A 65 5.22 -0.64 -12.87
CA ALA A 65 6.40 -0.95 -12.07
C ALA A 65 7.04 -2.27 -12.50
N VAL A 66 6.22 -3.31 -12.67
CA VAL A 66 6.67 -4.64 -13.13
C VAL A 66 7.25 -4.56 -14.55
N ALA A 67 6.57 -3.86 -15.46
CA ALA A 67 7.04 -3.68 -16.84
C ALA A 67 8.36 -2.90 -16.92
N ALA A 68 8.60 -1.98 -15.98
CA ALA A 68 9.86 -1.27 -15.85
C ALA A 68 10.98 -2.09 -15.17
N GLY A 69 10.69 -3.33 -14.74
CA GLY A 69 11.63 -4.20 -14.05
C GLY A 69 11.89 -3.82 -12.59
N ALA A 70 11.09 -2.92 -12.01
CA ALA A 70 11.15 -2.62 -10.59
C ALA A 70 10.47 -3.74 -9.79
N VAL A 71 11.02 -4.07 -8.62
CA VAL A 71 10.42 -5.03 -7.70
C VAL A 71 9.35 -4.32 -6.88
N PRO A 72 8.05 -4.67 -7.01
CA PRO A 72 7.01 -4.12 -6.14
C PRO A 72 7.24 -4.59 -4.70
N LEU A 73 7.16 -3.65 -3.75
CA LEU A 73 7.28 -3.91 -2.33
C LEU A 73 6.05 -3.42 -1.60
N SER A 74 5.54 -4.25 -0.71
CA SER A 74 4.57 -3.82 0.28
C SER A 74 5.22 -2.90 1.32
N GLU A 75 4.38 -2.26 2.13
CA GLU A 75 4.86 -1.41 3.21
C GLU A 75 5.62 -2.20 4.29
N ASN A 76 5.14 -3.39 4.69
CA ASN A 76 5.90 -4.25 5.59
C ASN A 76 7.15 -4.84 4.93
N GLY A 77 7.11 -5.14 3.63
CA GLY A 77 8.30 -5.57 2.88
C GLY A 77 9.38 -4.50 2.86
N PHE A 78 8.99 -3.25 2.64
CA PHE A 78 9.89 -2.10 2.75
C PHE A 78 10.45 -1.95 4.17
N ARG A 79 9.62 -2.05 5.21
CA ARG A 79 10.09 -2.02 6.61
C ARG A 79 11.08 -3.12 6.95
N ARG A 80 10.88 -4.34 6.43
CA ARG A 80 11.85 -5.44 6.59
C ARG A 80 13.14 -5.17 5.83
N ALA A 81 13.06 -4.62 4.62
CA ALA A 81 14.25 -4.22 3.86
C ALA A 81 15.09 -3.17 4.61
N LEU A 82 14.43 -2.29 5.38
CA LEU A 82 15.09 -1.32 6.25
C LEU A 82 15.51 -1.88 7.62
N GLY A 83 15.19 -3.14 7.95
CA GLY A 83 15.47 -3.71 9.28
C GLY A 83 14.57 -3.17 10.41
N LEU A 84 13.47 -2.48 10.08
CA LEU A 84 12.49 -1.93 11.03
C LEU A 84 11.41 -2.93 11.44
N LEU A 85 11.38 -4.09 10.78
CA LEU A 85 10.58 -5.24 11.16
C LEU A 85 11.47 -6.48 11.18
N PRO A 86 11.20 -7.45 12.08
CA PRO A 86 11.86 -8.74 12.01
C PRO A 86 11.53 -9.41 10.67
N GLY A 87 12.46 -10.26 10.20
CA GLY A 87 12.23 -11.11 9.04
C GLY A 87 10.91 -11.87 9.15
N ALA A 88 10.30 -12.19 8.01
CA ALA A 88 9.10 -13.01 7.98
C ALA A 88 9.34 -14.32 8.76
N ALA A 89 8.31 -14.78 9.48
CA ALA A 89 8.37 -16.06 10.17
C ALA A 89 8.59 -17.19 9.15
N ALA A 90 8.99 -18.38 9.62
CA ALA A 90 9.24 -19.50 8.72
C ALA A 90 7.94 -19.92 8.01
N GLY A 91 7.77 -19.48 6.77
CA GLY A 91 6.76 -19.99 5.84
C GLY A 91 7.27 -21.25 5.12
N SER A 92 6.34 -22.01 4.54
CA SER A 92 6.67 -23.23 3.79
C SER A 92 5.93 -23.33 2.46
N LEU A 93 5.01 -22.41 2.17
CA LEU A 93 4.18 -22.46 0.97
C LEU A 93 4.65 -21.42 -0.05
N SER A 94 4.73 -21.81 -1.32
CA SER A 94 4.94 -20.87 -2.42
C SER A 94 3.64 -20.16 -2.79
N ARG A 95 3.75 -19.04 -3.50
CA ARG A 95 2.65 -18.35 -4.17
C ARG A 95 1.87 -19.30 -5.05
N GLN A 96 2.58 -20.12 -5.85
CA GLN A 96 1.92 -21.08 -6.74
C GLN A 96 1.07 -22.08 -5.94
N ALA A 97 1.59 -22.59 -4.83
CA ALA A 97 0.82 -23.48 -3.97
C ALA A 97 -0.42 -22.80 -3.36
N LEU A 98 -0.35 -21.52 -3.01
CA LEU A 98 -1.51 -20.76 -2.53
C LEU A 98 -2.55 -20.56 -3.63
N LEU A 99 -2.13 -20.22 -4.85
CA LEU A 99 -3.02 -20.06 -5.99
C LEU A 99 -3.74 -21.37 -6.32
N ASP A 100 -3.00 -22.47 -6.43
CA ASP A 100 -3.55 -23.79 -6.74
C ASP A 100 -4.59 -24.24 -5.71
N GLN A 101 -4.35 -23.95 -4.42
CA GLN A 101 -5.23 -24.36 -3.32
C GLN A 101 -6.43 -23.45 -3.09
N SER A 102 -6.35 -22.17 -3.46
CA SER A 102 -7.38 -21.18 -3.19
C SER A 102 -8.29 -20.89 -4.38
N GLY A 103 -7.77 -21.03 -5.61
CA GLY A 103 -8.44 -20.56 -6.82
C GLY A 103 -8.51 -19.03 -6.94
N LEU A 104 -7.76 -18.29 -6.10
CA LEU A 104 -7.69 -16.83 -6.18
C LEU A 104 -7.01 -16.42 -7.50
N ALA A 105 -7.54 -15.41 -8.17
CA ALA A 105 -6.94 -14.91 -9.40
C ALA A 105 -5.50 -14.41 -9.12
N PRO A 106 -4.50 -14.77 -9.95
CA PRO A 106 -3.09 -14.42 -9.70
C PRO A 106 -2.87 -12.92 -9.50
N ARG A 107 -3.54 -12.08 -10.28
CA ARG A 107 -3.44 -10.63 -10.18
C ARG A 107 -3.99 -10.10 -8.85
N SER A 108 -5.15 -10.60 -8.41
CA SER A 108 -5.74 -10.21 -7.13
C SER A 108 -4.86 -10.66 -5.96
N PHE A 109 -4.25 -11.85 -6.06
CA PHE A 109 -3.27 -12.32 -5.07
C PHE A 109 -2.11 -11.34 -4.93
N ASP A 110 -1.50 -10.95 -6.05
CA ASP A 110 -0.32 -10.06 -6.05
C ASP A 110 -0.65 -8.70 -5.43
N LEU A 111 -1.80 -8.12 -5.78
CA LEU A 111 -2.25 -6.85 -5.22
C LEU A 111 -2.59 -6.98 -3.72
N LEU A 112 -3.22 -8.08 -3.30
CA LEU A 112 -3.49 -8.33 -1.88
C LEU A 112 -2.19 -8.49 -1.06
N ALA A 113 -1.19 -9.18 -1.60
CA ALA A 113 0.13 -9.29 -0.97
C ALA A 113 0.86 -7.94 -0.92
N LEU A 114 0.79 -7.17 -2.01
CA LEU A 114 1.38 -5.83 -2.09
C LEU A 114 0.84 -4.87 -1.03
N PHE A 115 -0.41 -5.04 -0.61
CA PHE A 115 -1.03 -4.25 0.44
C PHE A 115 -1.06 -4.96 1.80
N ASP A 116 -0.17 -5.91 2.07
CA ASP A 116 -0.05 -6.57 3.38
C ASP A 116 -1.37 -7.19 3.89
N ALA A 117 -2.21 -7.70 2.99
CA ALA A 117 -3.45 -8.39 3.35
C ALA A 117 -3.19 -9.85 3.82
N PHE A 118 -1.98 -10.35 3.63
CA PHE A 118 -1.49 -11.61 4.16
C PHE A 118 -0.61 -11.38 5.39
N GLU A 119 -0.36 -12.43 6.16
CA GLU A 119 0.60 -12.39 7.27
C GLU A 119 2.03 -12.15 6.76
N HIS A 120 2.35 -12.77 5.62
CA HIS A 120 3.61 -12.56 4.92
C HIS A 120 3.39 -11.69 3.66
N ASP A 121 4.27 -10.72 3.47
CA ASP A 121 4.31 -9.82 2.30
C ASP A 121 4.91 -10.48 1.06
N ALA A 122 5.73 -11.51 1.26
CA ALA A 122 6.43 -12.23 0.21
C ALA A 122 6.56 -13.71 0.55
N GLU A 123 6.94 -14.51 -0.45
CA GLU A 123 7.26 -15.92 -0.24
C GLU A 123 8.45 -16.10 0.74
N PRO A 124 8.46 -17.19 1.53
CA PRO A 124 7.44 -18.23 1.60
C PRO A 124 6.26 -17.82 2.51
N PHE A 125 5.04 -18.21 2.14
CA PHE A 125 3.79 -17.93 2.87
C PHE A 125 3.51 -18.96 3.97
N SER A 126 2.68 -18.55 4.94
CA SER A 126 2.26 -19.40 6.06
C SER A 126 1.00 -20.23 5.72
N PHE A 127 0.69 -21.23 6.55
CA PHE A 127 -0.58 -21.95 6.43
C PHE A 127 -1.79 -21.02 6.63
N ARG A 128 -1.64 -19.98 7.47
CA ARG A 128 -2.69 -18.97 7.67
C ARG A 128 -2.95 -18.20 6.38
N ASP A 129 -1.91 -17.87 5.62
CA ASP A 129 -2.06 -17.21 4.32
C ASP A 129 -2.82 -18.08 3.32
N ALA A 130 -2.67 -19.40 3.37
CA ALA A 130 -3.49 -20.31 2.57
C ALA A 130 -4.97 -20.28 2.97
N VAL A 131 -5.28 -20.14 4.26
CA VAL A 131 -6.66 -19.96 4.74
C VAL A 131 -7.22 -18.61 4.29
N LEU A 132 -6.45 -17.52 4.40
CA LEU A 132 -6.84 -16.19 3.93
C LEU A 132 -7.09 -16.18 2.43
N ALA A 133 -6.20 -16.80 1.63
CA ALA A 133 -6.35 -16.87 0.19
C ALA A 133 -7.67 -17.54 -0.22
N LYS A 134 -8.07 -18.62 0.48
CA LYS A 134 -9.37 -19.28 0.27
C LYS A 134 -10.54 -18.38 0.66
N SER A 135 -10.42 -17.62 1.74
CA SER A 135 -11.45 -16.64 2.14
C SER A 135 -11.57 -15.52 1.12
N TYR A 136 -10.45 -14.99 0.63
CA TYR A 136 -10.41 -13.94 -0.39
C TYR A 136 -10.98 -14.44 -1.72
N ALA A 137 -10.70 -15.69 -2.12
CA ALA A 137 -11.29 -16.28 -3.31
C ALA A 137 -12.82 -16.38 -3.21
N ARG A 138 -13.37 -16.71 -2.03
CA ARG A 138 -14.82 -16.73 -1.80
C ARG A 138 -15.45 -15.34 -1.85
N LEU A 139 -14.77 -14.33 -1.29
CA LEU A 139 -15.23 -12.94 -1.36
C LEU A 139 -15.22 -12.43 -2.81
N ALA A 140 -14.16 -12.73 -3.57
CA ALA A 140 -14.08 -12.39 -4.98
C ALA A 140 -15.18 -13.09 -5.81
N ALA A 141 -15.47 -14.37 -5.52
CA ALA A 141 -16.56 -15.09 -6.17
C ALA A 141 -17.96 -14.51 -5.83
N ALA A 142 -18.09 -13.85 -4.68
CA ALA A 142 -19.28 -13.12 -4.29
C ALA A 142 -19.35 -11.68 -4.87
N GLY A 143 -18.37 -11.29 -5.70
CA GLY A 143 -18.33 -10.00 -6.38
C GLY A 143 -17.41 -8.95 -5.74
N ALA A 144 -16.74 -9.27 -4.63
CA ALA A 144 -15.90 -8.28 -3.94
C ALA A 144 -14.60 -7.97 -4.69
N GLY A 145 -14.30 -6.68 -4.86
CA GLY A 145 -13.05 -6.20 -5.44
C GLY A 145 -11.82 -6.48 -4.56
N TRP A 146 -10.64 -6.59 -5.17
CA TRP A 146 -9.41 -6.85 -4.40
C TRP A 146 -9.10 -5.70 -3.42
N GLY A 147 -9.37 -4.44 -3.79
CA GLY A 147 -9.14 -3.29 -2.93
C GLY A 147 -10.13 -3.24 -1.78
N ALA A 148 -11.39 -3.65 -1.98
CA ALA A 148 -12.36 -3.79 -0.90
C ALA A 148 -11.94 -4.86 0.11
N ILE A 149 -11.44 -6.00 -0.37
CA ILE A 149 -10.86 -7.05 0.47
C ILE A 149 -9.63 -6.51 1.24
N ALA A 150 -8.70 -5.82 0.56
CA ALA A 150 -7.51 -5.25 1.20
C ALA A 150 -7.86 -4.21 2.28
N ARG A 151 -8.76 -3.26 1.98
CA ARG A 151 -9.27 -2.28 2.93
C ARG A 151 -9.90 -2.96 4.15
N SER A 152 -10.70 -4.00 3.91
CA SER A 152 -11.36 -4.76 4.99
C SER A 152 -10.37 -5.54 5.85
N ALA A 153 -9.32 -6.12 5.26
CA ALA A 153 -8.26 -6.80 5.99
C ALA A 153 -7.56 -5.85 6.98
N HIS A 154 -7.33 -4.58 6.58
CA HIS A 154 -6.75 -3.56 7.46
C HIS A 154 -7.73 -3.06 8.54
N ARG A 155 -9.02 -2.91 8.21
CA ARG A 155 -10.05 -2.50 9.18
C ARG A 155 -10.32 -3.55 10.25
N ALA A 156 -10.24 -4.84 9.91
CA ALA A 156 -10.48 -5.95 10.84
C ALA A 156 -9.38 -6.10 11.92
N GLY A 157 -8.30 -5.32 11.85
CA GLY A 157 -7.14 -5.42 12.73
C GLY A 157 -6.22 -6.58 12.36
N LYS A 158 -5.38 -7.05 13.29
CA LYS A 158 -4.41 -8.14 13.02
C LYS A 158 -5.09 -9.30 12.28
N VAL A 159 -4.46 -9.72 11.19
CA VAL A 159 -4.81 -10.85 10.30
C VAL A 159 -5.25 -12.12 11.07
N THR A 160 -4.85 -12.27 12.34
CA THR A 160 -5.34 -13.26 13.29
C THR A 160 -6.86 -13.27 13.52
N SER A 161 -7.55 -12.14 13.31
CA SER A 161 -8.99 -11.98 13.53
C SER A 161 -9.83 -12.53 12.36
N LEU A 162 -9.31 -12.48 11.13
CA LEU A 162 -10.04 -12.82 9.91
C LEU A 162 -10.35 -14.33 9.79
N THR A 163 -9.47 -15.21 10.28
CA THR A 163 -9.72 -16.66 10.28
C THR A 163 -10.73 -17.11 11.34
N ALA A 164 -11.04 -16.26 12.32
CA ALA A 164 -12.04 -16.51 13.36
C ALA A 164 -13.41 -15.86 13.03
N LEU A 165 -13.50 -15.08 11.96
CA LEU A 165 -14.65 -14.24 11.64
C LEU A 165 -15.20 -14.61 10.26
N ALA A 166 -16.43 -15.11 10.21
CA ALA A 166 -17.15 -15.34 8.96
C ALA A 166 -17.46 -13.99 8.30
N LEU A 167 -16.65 -13.61 7.31
CA LEU A 167 -16.85 -12.42 6.49
C LEU A 167 -17.88 -12.72 5.40
N HIS A 168 -18.83 -11.80 5.22
CA HIS A 168 -19.82 -11.85 4.14
C HIS A 168 -19.74 -10.56 3.32
N ALA A 169 -19.74 -10.68 2.00
CA ALA A 169 -19.91 -9.55 1.08
C ALA A 169 -21.40 -9.16 1.04
N GLY A 170 -21.71 -7.86 1.05
CA GLY A 170 -23.05 -7.36 0.71
C GLY A 170 -23.07 -6.55 -0.58
N GLU A 171 -24.20 -5.93 -0.87
CA GLU A 171 -24.59 -5.49 -2.23
C GLU A 171 -23.76 -4.31 -2.78
N ASP A 172 -23.03 -3.56 -1.94
CA ASP A 172 -22.24 -2.37 -2.31
C ASP A 172 -20.72 -2.52 -2.08
N ASP A 173 -20.16 -3.72 -2.27
CA ASP A 173 -18.72 -4.01 -2.02
C ASP A 173 -18.31 -3.82 -0.53
N ALA A 174 -19.31 -3.71 0.35
CA ALA A 174 -19.16 -3.64 1.79
C ALA A 174 -19.00 -5.06 2.38
N ILE A 175 -18.00 -5.22 3.26
CA ILE A 175 -17.76 -6.48 3.99
C ILE A 175 -18.35 -6.37 5.39
N TYR A 176 -19.31 -7.24 5.70
CA TYR A 176 -20.05 -7.25 6.96
C TYR A 176 -19.48 -8.29 7.94
N ARG A 177 -19.54 -7.96 9.25
CA ARG A 177 -19.28 -8.90 10.35
C ARG A 177 -20.58 -9.61 10.74
N ARG A 178 -20.58 -10.94 10.80
CA ARG A 178 -21.66 -11.72 11.46
C ARG A 178 -21.29 -11.98 12.92
N HIS A 179 -22.13 -11.54 13.85
CA HIS A 179 -22.09 -11.98 15.26
C HIS A 179 -23.48 -12.49 15.65
N GLY A 180 -23.68 -13.81 15.61
CA GLY A 180 -25.01 -14.42 15.78
C GLY A 180 -25.95 -14.12 14.61
N GLU A 181 -27.18 -13.68 14.89
CA GLU A 181 -28.20 -13.34 13.88
C GLU A 181 -28.13 -11.88 13.37
N ALA A 182 -27.23 -11.05 13.91
CA ALA A 182 -27.09 -9.64 13.51
C ALA A 182 -25.93 -9.43 12.52
N LEU A 183 -26.21 -8.70 11.43
CA LEU A 183 -25.23 -8.09 10.54
C LEU A 183 -24.91 -6.70 11.07
N THR A 184 -23.64 -6.39 11.30
CA THR A 184 -23.20 -5.05 11.72
C THR A 184 -22.19 -4.52 10.72
N GLU A 185 -22.44 -3.31 10.23
CA GLU A 185 -21.54 -2.55 9.38
C GLU A 185 -20.27 -2.20 10.18
N ILE A 186 -19.09 -2.37 9.58
CA ILE A 186 -17.82 -2.03 10.22
C ILE A 186 -17.59 -0.53 10.01
N ASP A 187 -18.26 0.29 10.82
CA ASP A 187 -17.82 1.67 11.04
C ASP A 187 -17.76 1.95 12.54
N GLY A 188 -16.54 2.25 13.01
CA GLY A 188 -16.19 2.27 14.43
C GLY A 188 -14.84 2.93 14.62
N GLN A 189 -14.80 4.21 14.25
CA GLN A 189 -13.67 5.11 14.42
C GLN A 189 -13.03 5.02 15.80
N HIS A 190 -11.71 4.83 15.82
CA HIS A 190 -10.86 5.26 16.93
C HIS A 190 -9.56 5.84 16.35
N LEU A 191 -9.58 7.15 16.09
CA LEU A 191 -8.39 7.96 15.81
C LEU A 191 -7.82 8.48 17.14
N LEU A 192 -6.64 8.00 17.52
CA LEU A 192 -5.80 8.63 18.54
C LEU A 192 -5.05 9.81 17.87
N PRO A 193 -5.06 11.03 18.45
CA PRO A 193 -4.39 12.18 17.87
C PRO A 193 -2.88 12.07 18.11
N LEU A 194 -2.12 11.75 17.07
CA LEU A 194 -0.68 11.98 17.00
C LEU A 194 -0.45 13.28 16.22
N ALA A 195 0.43 14.15 16.72
CA ALA A 195 0.64 15.51 16.23
C ALA A 195 0.93 15.55 14.71
N ALA A 196 0.17 16.38 13.99
CA ALA A 196 -0.06 16.36 12.56
C ALA A 196 0.92 17.21 11.72
N ASP A 197 2.19 17.32 12.10
CA ASP A 197 3.09 18.23 11.36
C ASP A 197 3.70 17.61 10.09
N ASP A 198 3.84 16.27 10.02
CA ASP A 198 4.49 15.57 8.89
C ASP A 198 3.49 14.99 7.86
N ASP A 199 2.29 14.58 8.28
CA ASP A 199 1.22 14.08 7.40
C ASP A 199 0.79 15.16 6.39
N ASP A 200 0.74 16.42 6.82
CA ASP A 200 0.41 17.55 5.97
C ASP A 200 1.36 17.71 4.75
N ALA A 201 2.63 17.31 4.84
CA ALA A 201 3.58 17.51 3.72
C ALA A 201 3.32 16.51 2.58
N ASP A 202 3.08 15.24 2.90
CA ASP A 202 2.66 14.25 1.90
C ASP A 202 1.27 14.62 1.35
N GLU A 203 0.35 15.08 2.21
CA GLU A 203 -0.97 15.60 1.79
C GLU A 203 -0.88 16.81 0.86
N LEU A 204 0.01 17.77 1.13
CA LEU A 204 0.24 18.95 0.28
C LEU A 204 0.71 18.56 -1.12
N PHE A 205 1.65 17.62 -1.22
CA PHE A 205 2.13 17.16 -2.51
C PHE A 205 1.06 16.39 -3.29
N GLU A 206 0.33 15.50 -2.61
CA GLU A 206 -0.72 14.74 -3.26
C GLU A 206 -1.91 15.64 -3.67
N ALA A 207 -2.22 16.68 -2.90
CA ALA A 207 -3.17 17.72 -3.30
C ALA A 207 -2.68 18.49 -4.53
N ALA A 208 -1.37 18.69 -4.68
CA ALA A 208 -0.78 19.31 -5.87
C ALA A 208 -0.95 18.41 -7.10
N GLU A 209 -0.69 17.10 -6.98
CA GLU A 209 -0.89 16.14 -8.07
C GLU A 209 -2.37 16.03 -8.47
N ALA A 210 -3.29 16.07 -7.51
CA ALA A 210 -4.72 16.10 -7.79
C ALA A 210 -5.15 17.37 -8.53
N ALA A 211 -4.61 18.54 -8.14
CA ALA A 211 -4.86 19.80 -8.85
C ALA A 211 -4.30 19.79 -10.28
N GLU A 212 -3.11 19.21 -10.49
CA GLU A 212 -2.51 19.04 -11.82
C GLU A 212 -3.37 18.11 -12.69
N ALA A 213 -3.80 16.96 -12.15
CA ALA A 213 -4.69 16.03 -12.84
C ALA A 213 -6.06 16.63 -13.16
N ALA A 214 -6.54 17.56 -12.34
CA ALA A 214 -7.76 18.32 -12.56
C ALA A 214 -7.61 19.48 -13.57
N GLY A 215 -6.40 19.75 -14.07
CA GLY A 215 -6.14 20.86 -14.99
C GLY A 215 -6.12 22.23 -14.31
N GLU A 216 -5.77 22.30 -13.02
CA GLU A 216 -5.65 23.53 -12.22
C GLU A 216 -4.17 23.91 -11.96
N PRO A 217 -3.39 24.33 -12.98
CA PRO A 217 -1.94 24.49 -12.88
C PRO A 217 -1.52 25.54 -11.83
N ALA A 218 -2.25 26.65 -11.70
CA ALA A 218 -1.96 27.69 -10.71
C ALA A 218 -2.10 27.17 -9.27
N ARG A 219 -3.09 26.28 -9.02
CA ARG A 219 -3.29 25.66 -7.72
C ARG A 219 -2.23 24.60 -7.44
N ALA A 220 -1.91 23.78 -8.44
CA ALA A 220 -0.84 22.78 -8.34
C ALA A 220 0.51 23.43 -7.99
N ALA A 221 0.91 24.49 -8.71
CA ALA A 221 2.15 25.21 -8.45
C ALA A 221 2.21 25.80 -7.03
N ALA A 222 1.12 26.41 -6.54
CA ALA A 222 1.05 26.95 -5.19
C ALA A 222 1.20 25.87 -4.10
N LEU A 223 0.62 24.68 -4.35
CA LEU A 223 0.75 23.52 -3.45
C LEU A 223 2.17 22.93 -3.51
N TYR A 224 2.79 22.81 -4.69
CA TYR A 224 4.19 22.39 -4.81
C TYR A 224 5.17 23.36 -4.14
N ALA A 225 4.97 24.67 -4.26
CA ALA A 225 5.81 25.68 -3.59
C ALA A 225 5.71 25.58 -2.06
N ARG A 226 4.50 25.41 -1.52
CA ARG A 226 4.29 25.17 -0.09
C ARG A 226 4.95 23.88 0.39
N TYR A 227 4.85 22.83 -0.41
CA TYR A 227 5.52 21.56 -0.15
C TYR A 227 7.06 21.70 -0.13
N LEU A 228 7.65 22.37 -1.14
CA LEU A 228 9.10 22.60 -1.23
C LEU A 228 9.65 23.44 -0.07
N GLY A 229 8.83 24.33 0.51
CA GLY A 229 9.18 25.03 1.74
C GLY A 229 9.43 24.10 2.94
N ARG A 230 8.86 22.90 2.93
CA ARG A 230 9.04 21.86 3.96
C ARG A 230 10.07 20.81 3.55
N GLU A 231 10.08 20.45 2.27
CA GLU A 231 10.93 19.41 1.68
C GLU A 231 11.78 19.95 0.51
N PRO A 232 12.76 20.83 0.78
CA PRO A 232 13.47 21.62 -0.25
C PRO A 232 14.38 20.79 -1.17
N THR A 233 14.68 19.53 -0.81
CA THR A 233 15.55 18.63 -1.59
C THR A 233 14.77 17.70 -2.52
N ASP A 234 13.44 17.83 -2.60
CA ASP A 234 12.62 16.99 -3.46
C ASP A 234 12.69 17.41 -4.93
N ALA A 235 13.53 16.71 -5.69
CA ALA A 235 13.74 16.98 -7.12
C ALA A 235 12.48 16.77 -7.98
N VAL A 236 11.52 15.94 -7.55
CA VAL A 236 10.27 15.71 -8.31
C VAL A 236 9.34 16.90 -8.14
N ALA A 237 9.20 17.40 -6.91
CA ALA A 237 8.41 18.60 -6.65
C ALA A 237 9.00 19.84 -7.32
N ALA A 238 10.33 20.00 -7.29
CA ALA A 238 11.01 21.13 -7.93
C ALA A 238 10.80 21.15 -9.45
N PHE A 239 10.78 19.97 -10.09
CA PHE A 239 10.48 19.87 -11.52
C PHE A 239 9.01 20.23 -11.82
N LYS A 240 8.07 19.73 -11.02
CA LYS A 240 6.64 19.98 -11.22
C LYS A 240 6.21 21.42 -10.93
N GLU A 241 6.86 22.12 -9.99
CA GLU A 241 6.59 23.54 -9.73
C GLU A 241 6.94 24.45 -10.92
N GLY A 242 8.02 24.13 -11.64
CA GLY A 242 8.49 24.91 -12.80
C GLY A 242 7.79 24.60 -14.13
N THR A 243 6.78 23.73 -14.15
CA THR A 243 6.05 23.38 -15.38
C THR A 243 4.69 24.08 -15.37
N PRO A 244 4.38 24.95 -16.36
CA PRO A 244 3.13 25.71 -16.42
C PRO A 244 1.93 24.89 -16.90
#